data_AF-A0A822CFU4-F1
#
_entry.id   AF-A0A822CFU4-F1
#
_cell.length_a   1.000
_cell.length_b   1.000
_cell.length_c   1.000
_cell.angle_alpha   90.00
_cell.angle_beta   90.00
_cell.angle_gamma   90.00
#
_symmetry.space_group_name_H-M   'P 1'
#
loop_
_entity.id
_entity.type
_entity.pdbx_description
1 polymer ?
#
loop_
_entity_poly.entity_id
_entity_poly.type
_entity_poly.pdbx_seq_one_letter_code
_entity_poly.pdbx_strand_id
1 'polypeptide(L)'
;MNLPPKEYIVDNVASKYNIEVVRIPVKHCVLNPIELAWAGLKNYVRKHNVRFSLNDIAQLCNEWLAACGPEYVAGYLSHVHKNEEIFKAADKNVEVLENDLVDTDYDIDDDIINDDDESDG
;
A
#
# COMPACT_ATOMS: atom_id res chain seq x y z
N MET A 1 -19.75 -5.43 16.30
CA MET A 1 -18.82 -5.64 17.44
C MET A 1 -17.62 -4.72 17.24
N ASN A 2 -17.41 -3.73 18.10
CA ASN A 2 -16.16 -2.95 18.09
C ASN A 2 -15.12 -3.69 18.94
N LEU A 3 -14.14 -4.30 18.28
CA LEU A 3 -12.95 -4.81 18.97
C LEU A 3 -12.14 -3.64 19.51
N PRO A 4 -11.51 -3.77 20.69
CA PRO A 4 -10.60 -2.73 21.18
C PRO A 4 -9.46 -2.52 20.17
N PRO A 5 -8.91 -1.29 20.08
CA PRO A 5 -7.76 -1.01 19.24
C PRO A 5 -6.61 -1.98 19.55
N LYS A 6 -5.98 -2.54 18.51
CA LYS A 6 -4.81 -3.40 18.70
C LYS A 6 -3.65 -2.56 19.22
N GLU A 7 -3.15 -2.92 20.39
CA GLU A 7 -1.95 -2.32 20.97
C GLU A 7 -0.71 -3.14 20.58
N TYR A 8 0.32 -2.47 20.06
CA TYR A 8 1.58 -3.12 19.70
C TYR A 8 2.71 -2.60 20.57
N ILE A 9 3.56 -3.52 21.05
CA ILE A 9 4.73 -3.18 21.88
C ILE A 9 5.64 -2.15 21.18
N VAL A 10 5.76 -2.23 19.85
CA VAL A 10 6.55 -1.28 19.06
C VAL A 10 6.04 0.15 19.17
N ASP A 11 4.73 0.37 19.27
CA ASP A 11 4.14 1.71 19.43
C ASP A 11 4.52 2.30 20.79
N ASN A 12 4.46 1.48 21.84
CA ASN A 12 4.83 1.87 23.20
C ASN A 12 6.33 2.16 23.34
N VAL A 13 7.17 1.52 22.55
CA VAL A 13 8.61 1.81 22.53
C VAL A 13 8.87 3.08 21.74
N ALA A 14 8.28 3.24 20.55
CA ALA A 14 8.46 4.41 19.69
C ALA A 14 7.95 5.71 20.35
N SER A 15 6.81 5.64 21.05
CA SER A 15 6.21 6.79 21.72
C SER A 15 7.09 7.39 22.82
N LYS A 16 7.91 6.57 23.50
CA LYS A 16 8.92 7.05 24.48
C LYS A 16 9.96 7.98 23.86
N TYR A 17 10.15 7.90 22.54
CA TYR A 17 11.05 8.76 21.77
C TYR A 17 10.31 9.81 20.96
N ASN A 18 9.01 10.00 21.21
CA ASN A 18 8.15 10.92 20.45
C ASN A 18 8.10 10.57 18.95
N ILE A 19 8.17 9.27 18.62
CA ILE A 19 8.08 8.73 17.27
C ILE A 19 6.70 8.09 17.08
N GLU A 20 6.01 8.48 16.01
CA GLU A 20 4.77 7.85 15.57
C GLU A 20 5.06 6.74 14.56
N VAL A 21 4.45 5.57 14.76
CA VAL A 21 4.60 4.44 13.84
C VAL A 21 3.50 4.49 12.78
N VAL A 22 3.92 4.74 11.54
CA VAL A 22 3.03 4.67 10.37
C VAL A 22 2.95 3.22 9.87
N ARG A 23 1.74 2.68 9.77
CA ARG A 23 1.49 1.34 9.24
C ARG A 23 1.03 1.44 7.78
N ILE A 24 1.76 0.78 6.90
CA ILE A 24 1.40 0.69 5.48
C ILE A 24 0.42 -0.46 5.22
N PRO A 25 -0.45 -0.35 4.21
CA PRO A 25 -1.30 -1.46 3.77
C PRO A 25 -0.47 -2.68 3.38
N VAL A 26 -0.98 -3.87 3.71
CA VAL A 26 -0.35 -5.15 3.35
C VAL A 26 -0.21 -5.24 1.82
N LYS A 27 0.92 -5.74 1.32
CA LYS A 27 1.27 -5.88 -0.12
C LYS A 27 1.46 -4.56 -0.89
N HIS A 28 1.47 -3.40 -0.24
CA HIS A 28 1.69 -2.11 -0.91
C HIS A 28 3.10 -1.57 -0.64
N CYS A 29 4.12 -2.34 -1.00
CA CYS A 29 5.52 -1.96 -0.79
C CYS A 29 5.93 -0.67 -1.53
N VAL A 30 5.19 -0.30 -2.57
CA VAL A 30 5.35 0.98 -3.30
C VAL A 30 5.11 2.21 -2.41
N LEU A 31 4.37 2.05 -1.30
CA LEU A 31 4.14 3.10 -0.30
C LEU A 31 5.21 3.12 0.80
N ASN A 32 6.24 2.27 0.69
CA ASN A 32 7.30 2.19 1.68
C ASN A 32 8.61 2.79 1.13
N PRO A 33 9.02 4.00 1.56
CA PRO A 33 10.18 4.68 0.98
C PRO A 33 11.49 3.92 1.20
N ILE A 34 11.59 3.08 2.25
CA ILE A 34 12.79 2.27 2.50
C ILE A 34 13.03 1.22 1.41
N GLU A 35 12.00 0.79 0.69
CA GLU A 35 12.15 -0.18 -0.40
C GLU A 35 12.91 0.43 -1.58
N LEU A 36 12.73 1.74 -1.81
CA LEU A 36 13.48 2.49 -2.82
C LEU A 36 14.96 2.64 -2.42
N ALA A 37 15.21 2.97 -1.16
CA ALA A 37 16.56 3.00 -0.61
C ALA A 37 17.22 1.61 -0.69
N TRP A 38 16.50 0.55 -0.33
CA TRP A 38 16.96 -0.82 -0.40
C TRP A 38 17.28 -1.27 -1.83
N ALA A 39 16.45 -0.89 -2.80
CA ALA A 39 16.73 -1.12 -4.21
C ALA A 39 17.99 -0.37 -4.69
N GLY A 40 18.19 0.87 -4.24
CA GLY A 40 19.39 1.66 -4.51
C GLY A 40 20.66 0.99 -3.97
N LEU A 41 20.65 0.65 -2.69
CA LEU A 41 21.74 -0.05 -1.99
C LEU A 41 22.11 -1.36 -2.70
N LYS A 42 21.12 -2.24 -2.95
CA LYS A 42 21.35 -3.52 -3.64
C LYS A 42 21.96 -3.32 -5.02
N ASN A 43 21.48 -2.32 -5.78
CA ASN A 43 22.03 -2.01 -7.09
C ASN A 43 23.47 -1.50 -7.00
N TYR A 44 23.79 -0.69 -6.00
CA TYR A 44 25.15 -0.22 -5.77
C TYR A 44 26.09 -1.38 -5.44
N VAL A 45 25.73 -2.20 -4.45
CA VAL A 45 26.52 -3.38 -4.05
C VAL A 45 26.71 -4.32 -5.24
N ARG A 46 25.64 -4.63 -5.99
CA ARG A 46 25.72 -5.53 -7.16
C ARG A 46 26.68 -5.02 -8.23
N LYS A 47 26.79 -3.71 -8.44
CA LYS A 47 27.65 -3.11 -9.46
C LYS A 47 29.14 -3.11 -9.07
N HIS A 48 29.44 -3.04 -7.76
CA HIS A 48 30.80 -2.83 -7.27
C HIS A 48 31.38 -4.05 -6.54
N ASN A 49 30.55 -5.04 -6.20
CA ASN A 49 31.00 -6.25 -5.53
C ASN A 49 31.67 -7.21 -6.53
N VAL A 50 33.01 -7.17 -6.57
CA VAL A 50 33.83 -8.04 -7.41
C VAL A 50 34.28 -9.31 -6.67
N ARG A 51 34.50 -9.22 -5.36
CA ARG A 51 35.13 -10.27 -4.54
C ARG A 51 34.15 -11.17 -3.81
N PHE A 52 32.86 -10.81 -3.77
CA PHE A 52 31.78 -11.58 -3.15
C PHE A 52 32.00 -11.96 -1.68
N SER A 53 32.75 -11.14 -0.93
CA SER A 53 32.98 -11.35 0.51
C SER A 53 32.01 -10.52 1.36
N LEU A 54 31.70 -11.00 2.57
CA LEU A 54 30.84 -10.27 3.50
C LEU A 54 31.45 -8.93 3.95
N ASN A 55 32.77 -8.87 4.11
CA ASN A 55 33.46 -7.64 4.48
C ASN A 55 33.31 -6.58 3.39
N ASP A 56 33.42 -6.97 2.11
CA ASP A 56 33.26 -6.05 0.98
C ASP A 56 31.82 -5.58 0.84
N ILE A 57 30.85 -6.48 1.04
CA ILE A 57 29.43 -6.10 1.05
C ILE A 57 29.18 -5.08 2.16
N ALA A 58 29.68 -5.33 3.38
CA ALA A 58 29.51 -4.40 4.50
C ALA A 58 30.15 -3.04 4.22
N GLN A 59 31.36 -3.02 3.64
CA GLN A 59 32.02 -1.79 3.23
C GLN A 59 31.21 -1.02 2.18
N LEU A 60 30.80 -1.68 1.09
CA LEU A 60 30.00 -1.08 0.03
C LEU A 60 28.65 -0.56 0.54
N CYS A 61 28.05 -1.24 1.51
CA CYS A 61 26.82 -0.77 2.14
C CYS A 61 27.04 0.56 2.89
N ASN A 62 28.11 0.65 3.69
CA ASN A 62 28.45 1.87 4.41
C ASN A 62 28.80 3.03 3.46
N GLU A 63 29.53 2.75 2.38
CA GLU A 63 29.85 3.74 1.33
C GLU A 63 28.59 4.30 0.68
N TRP A 64 27.64 3.43 0.32
CA TRP A 64 26.36 3.88 -0.25
C TRP A 64 25.53 4.68 0.75
N LEU A 65 25.45 4.23 2.00
CA LEU A 65 24.72 4.94 3.06
C LEU A 65 25.30 6.33 3.31
N ALA A 66 26.63 6.47 3.29
CA ALA A 66 27.29 7.77 3.42
C ALA A 66 27.03 8.70 2.22
N ALA A 67 26.87 8.13 1.03
CA ALA A 67 26.52 8.87 -0.18
C ALA A 67 25.02 9.16 -0.33
N CYS A 68 24.15 8.44 0.40
CA CYS A 68 22.70 8.60 0.39
C CYS A 68 22.28 9.85 1.17
N GLY A 69 22.51 11.02 0.56
CA GLY A 69 22.18 12.32 1.11
C GLY A 69 20.68 12.67 1.10
N PRO A 70 20.32 13.85 1.63
CA PRO A 70 18.93 14.33 1.72
C PRO A 70 18.17 14.33 0.39
N GLU A 71 18.86 14.56 -0.73
CA GLU A 71 18.26 14.61 -2.07
C GLU A 71 17.70 13.25 -2.51
N TYR A 72 18.39 12.16 -2.17
CA TYR A 72 17.88 10.80 -2.42
C TYR A 72 16.61 10.55 -1.62
N VAL A 73 16.64 10.90 -0.33
CA VAL A 73 15.51 10.72 0.59
C VAL A 73 14.30 11.53 0.12
N ALA A 74 14.50 12.78 -0.27
CA ALA A 74 13.45 13.62 -0.84
C ALA A 74 12.84 13.00 -2.10
N GLY A 75 13.66 12.42 -2.97
CA GLY A 75 13.20 11.68 -4.14
C GLY A 75 12.36 10.45 -3.79
N TYR A 76 12.76 9.68 -2.78
CA TYR A 76 12.03 8.50 -2.33
C TYR A 76 10.67 8.87 -1.74
N LEU A 77 10.62 9.90 -0.89
CA LEU A 77 9.38 10.41 -0.31
C LEU A 77 8.45 10.96 -1.40
N SER A 78 8.99 11.71 -2.37
CA SER A 78 8.22 12.22 -3.50
C SER A 78 7.62 11.09 -4.34
N HIS A 79 8.36 10.00 -4.55
CA HIS A 79 7.85 8.83 -5.27
C HIS A 79 6.69 8.16 -4.51
N VAL A 80 6.85 7.95 -3.20
CA VAL A 80 5.80 7.37 -2.35
C VAL A 80 4.54 8.24 -2.38
N HIS A 81 4.70 9.55 -2.19
CA HIS A 81 3.58 10.50 -2.21
C HIS A 81 2.85 10.49 -3.56
N LYS A 82 3.58 10.43 -4.69
CA LYS A 82 2.94 10.30 -6.01
C LYS A 82 2.08 9.03 -6.11
N ASN A 83 2.57 7.89 -5.61
CA ASN A 83 1.79 6.65 -5.63
C ASN A 83 0.58 6.73 -4.70
N GLU A 84 0.74 7.36 -3.53
CA GLU A 84 -0.35 7.60 -2.59
C GLU A 84 -1.49 8.39 -3.24
N GLU A 85 -1.19 9.46 -3.98
CA GLU A 85 -2.21 10.25 -4.69
C GLU A 85 -2.92 9.45 -5.79
N ILE A 86 -2.21 8.53 -6.45
CA ILE A 86 -2.83 7.61 -7.44
C ILE A 86 -3.84 6.69 -6.75
N PHE A 87 -3.49 6.09 -5.60
CA PHE A 87 -4.41 5.24 -4.86
C PHE A 87 -5.62 6.03 -4.34
N LYS A 88 -5.41 7.22 -3.77
CA LYS A 88 -6.50 8.09 -3.33
C LYS A 88 -7.47 8.44 -4.47
N ALA A 89 -6.94 8.67 -5.68
CA ALA A 89 -7.78 8.95 -6.84
C ALA A 89 -8.58 7.70 -7.28
N ALA A 90 -7.94 6.52 -7.26
CA ALA A 90 -8.61 5.26 -7.56
C ALA A 90 -9.74 4.96 -6.56
N ASP A 91 -9.48 5.11 -5.26
CA ASP A 91 -10.47 4.88 -4.21
C ASP A 91 -11.70 5.79 -4.39
N LYS A 92 -11.48 7.09 -4.63
CA LYS A 92 -12.58 8.04 -4.92
C LYS A 92 -13.40 7.63 -6.15
N ASN A 93 -12.74 7.14 -7.20
CA ASN A 93 -13.46 6.72 -8.41
C ASN A 93 -14.31 5.46 -8.15
N VAL A 94 -13.83 4.53 -7.32
CA VAL A 94 -14.61 3.35 -6.91
C VAL A 94 -15.84 3.78 -6.10
N GLU A 95 -15.68 4.68 -5.14
CA GLU A 95 -16.80 5.22 -4.35
C GLU A 95 -17.87 5.87 -5.25
N VAL A 96 -17.47 6.62 -6.28
CA VAL A 96 -18.40 7.20 -7.26
C VAL A 96 -19.15 6.13 -8.04
N LEU A 97 -18.44 5.12 -8.58
CA LEU A 97 -19.06 4.04 -9.33
C LEU A 97 -20.02 3.20 -8.48
N GLU A 98 -19.68 2.96 -7.21
CA GLU A 98 -20.57 2.25 -6.29
C GLU A 98 -21.86 3.03 -6.03
N ASN A 99 -21.78 4.35 -5.86
CA ASN A 99 -22.96 5.20 -5.69
C ASN A 99 -23.83 5.23 -6.96
N ASP A 100 -23.21 5.32 -8.15
CA ASP A 100 -23.93 5.32 -9.43
C ASP A 100 -24.70 4.01 -9.68
N LEU A 101 -24.20 2.88 -9.16
CA LEU A 101 -24.86 1.56 -9.27
C LEU A 101 -26.03 1.39 -8.30
N VAL A 102 -25.99 2.05 -7.14
CA VAL A 102 -27.08 2.01 -6.14
C VAL A 102 -28.29 2.84 -6.62
N ASP A 103 -28.07 3.87 -7.43
CA ASP A 103 -29.15 4.68 -8.02
C ASP A 103 -29.87 3.97 -9.19
N THR A 104 -29.38 2.82 -9.64
CA THR A 104 -30.06 1.96 -10.63
C THR A 104 -30.82 0.82 -9.94
N ASP A 105 -31.73 1.14 -9.03
CA ASP A 105 -32.77 0.21 -8.62
C ASP A 105 -33.71 0.05 -9.83
N TYR A 106 -33.43 -0.96 -10.65
CA TYR A 106 -34.41 -1.45 -11.61
C TYR A 106 -35.60 -1.94 -10.79
N ASP A 107 -36.72 -1.22 -10.84
CA ASP A 107 -38.05 -1.76 -10.58
C ASP A 107 -38.24 -2.95 -11.54
N ILE A 108 -37.79 -4.13 -11.12
CA ILE A 108 -38.23 -5.38 -11.72
C ILE A 108 -39.67 -5.54 -11.20
N ASP A 109 -40.62 -5.05 -12.00
CA ASP A 109 -42.04 -5.39 -11.85
C ASP A 109 -42.14 -6.92 -11.78
N ASP A 110 -42.54 -7.42 -10.61
CA ASP A 110 -42.63 -8.83 -10.23
C ASP A 110 -43.86 -9.52 -10.89
N ASP A 111 -44.20 -9.13 -12.12
CA ASP A 111 -45.52 -9.33 -12.74
C ASP A 111 -45.50 -10.36 -13.88
N ILE A 112 -44.83 -11.51 -13.69
CA ILE A 112 -45.12 -12.71 -14.50
C ILE A 112 -45.23 -13.95 -13.61
N ILE A 113 -46.34 -14.05 -12.88
CA ILE A 113 -47.01 -15.34 -12.64
C ILE A 113 -48.48 -15.15 -12.94
N ASN A 114 -48.86 -15.32 -14.21
CA ASN A 114 -50.24 -15.70 -14.51
C ASN A 114 -50.34 -17.21 -14.27
N ASP A 115 -50.87 -17.52 -13.10
CA ASP A 115 -51.53 -18.76 -12.75
C ASP A 115 -52.77 -18.89 -13.65
N ASP A 116 -52.70 -19.71 -14.70
CA ASP A 116 -53.89 -20.24 -15.37
C ASP A 116 -53.88 -21.76 -15.21
N ASP A 117 -54.34 -22.18 -14.04
CA ASP A 117 -54.79 -23.53 -13.75
C ASP A 117 -56.33 -23.55 -13.93
N GLU A 118 -56.82 -24.07 -15.06
CA GLU A 118 -58.21 -24.58 -15.17
C GLU A 118 -58.23 -25.91 -15.93
N SER A 119 -58.09 -26.99 -15.15
CA SER A 119 -59.02 -28.13 -15.00
C SER A 119 -59.96 -28.52 -16.17
N ASP A 120 -59.70 -29.73 -16.68
CA ASP A 120 -60.61 -30.87 -16.93
C ASP A 120 -61.65 -30.82 -18.08
N GLY A 121 -61.65 -31.91 -18.86
CA GLY A 121 -62.57 -32.19 -19.97
C GLY A 121 -62.13 -33.33 -20.89
#